data_AF-A0A955BEV1-F1
#
_entry.id   AF-A0A955BEV1-F1
#
_cell.length_a   1.000
_cell.length_b   1.000
_cell.length_c   1.000
_cell.angle_alpha   90.00
_cell.angle_beta   90.00
_cell.angle_gamma   90.00
#
_symmetry.space_group_name_H-M   'P 1'
#
loop_
_entity.id
_entity.type
_entity.pdbx_description
1 polymer ?
#
loop_
_entity_poly.entity_id
_entity_poly.type
_entity_poly.pdbx_seq_one_letter_code
_entity_poly.pdbx_strand_id
1 'polypeptide(L)'
;MSKPRLLSQPTRLVAALLIVTLSAAMPLVQAAAEEKPVDFSREVLPLLSNKCFVCHGPDTSDESSLRLDSFESATADRGGYQAVAPGEPSRSKLIERIHSSDEPMPPADAEKQLTDAERELLRRWIEQGGRYEKHWAFVPPTKPTVPDNGQANPIDAFVRERLEQAQLDFAPEADRHALARRAALTLTGLPPEPSDLEAFLDDTSDEAYERLVDRLLASPRFGEHQARYWLDAVRYGDTHGLHLDNKRGIYPYRDWVVRAFNENLPLDRFITWQLAGDLLPDPTLSQRVATGFVRMNPTTSEGGAIPAEFQAKNNFDRVETVGTVLLGMSFVCARCHSHKYDPISQTEYYQLLAFFNSTAESPLDGNKYEYAPVMKAPATQAMWAQWERLDRQKSQLLEAADEAAVARSEQWSKLGRDEKLKLLANAEGELKGHPLHAEAVALAQAFSELEAGYTTTLVAQELPQPRETRLLRRGEYDLPSGDPLTPRTPAIMGEMASDASRDRLGLAQWLVSREHPLTARVVANQLWLRVFGDGLVRTPEDFGLQGQQPTHPQLLDWLAVELQDRNWNQKEMLRLM
;
A
#
# COMPACT_ATOMS: atom_id res chain seq x y z
N MET A 1 -76.11 13.79 -53.81
CA MET A 1 -77.27 14.48 -53.20
C MET A 1 -76.70 15.33 -52.06
N SER A 2 -76.84 16.65 -51.95
CA SER A 2 -77.69 17.61 -52.63
C SER A 2 -76.88 18.88 -52.98
N LYS A 3 -77.20 19.47 -54.14
CA LYS A 3 -76.55 20.63 -54.78
C LYS A 3 -77.00 21.98 -54.12
N PRO A 4 -76.79 23.16 -54.74
CA PRO A 4 -75.59 24.02 -54.84
C PRO A 4 -75.94 25.51 -54.52
N ARG A 5 -75.06 26.47 -54.85
CA ARG A 5 -75.30 27.75 -55.61
C ARG A 5 -74.17 28.76 -55.27
N LEU A 6 -73.31 29.18 -56.21
CA LEU A 6 -73.50 30.16 -57.32
C LEU A 6 -73.96 31.52 -56.76
N LEU A 7 -73.41 32.71 -57.04
CA LEU A 7 -72.50 33.33 -58.02
C LEU A 7 -72.17 34.73 -57.42
N SER A 8 -71.06 35.42 -57.68
CA SER A 8 -70.89 36.39 -58.78
C SER A 8 -69.64 37.24 -58.43
N GLN A 9 -68.56 37.21 -59.23
CA GLN A 9 -68.16 38.18 -60.28
C GLN A 9 -67.65 39.56 -59.76
N PRO A 10 -66.84 40.32 -60.54
CA PRO A 10 -65.57 39.97 -61.18
C PRO A 10 -64.54 41.14 -61.12
N THR A 11 -63.46 41.04 -61.91
CA THR A 11 -62.54 42.12 -62.41
C THR A 11 -61.59 42.79 -61.41
N ARG A 12 -60.33 43.13 -61.72
CA ARG A 12 -59.37 42.87 -62.81
C ARG A 12 -58.05 43.55 -62.36
N LEU A 13 -56.90 42.96 -62.74
CA LEU A 13 -55.55 43.60 -62.84
C LEU A 13 -54.90 44.12 -61.55
N VAL A 14 -53.58 44.23 -61.37
CA VAL A 14 -52.33 43.69 -61.93
C VAL A 14 -51.24 44.21 -60.96
N ALA A 15 -50.12 43.49 -60.89
CA ALA A 15 -48.77 43.94 -60.47
C ALA A 15 -48.35 43.92 -58.98
N ALA A 16 -47.23 43.22 -58.82
CA ALA A 16 -46.01 43.60 -58.09
C ALA A 16 -45.79 43.08 -56.67
N LEU A 17 -44.94 42.04 -56.63
CA LEU A 17 -43.92 41.68 -55.65
C LEU A 17 -43.62 42.70 -54.54
N LEU A 18 -43.74 42.22 -53.30
CA LEU A 18 -42.77 42.45 -52.22
C LEU A 18 -43.04 41.41 -51.12
N ILE A 19 -42.44 40.22 -51.27
CA ILE A 19 -42.34 39.27 -50.14
C ILE A 19 -41.18 39.76 -49.29
N VAL A 20 -41.51 40.42 -48.19
CA VAL A 20 -40.58 40.70 -47.10
C VAL A 20 -40.32 39.39 -46.37
N THR A 21 -39.19 38.74 -46.67
CA THR A 21 -38.65 37.66 -45.84
C THR A 21 -38.05 38.29 -44.58
N LEU A 22 -38.81 38.22 -43.48
CA LEU A 22 -38.34 38.58 -42.15
C LEU A 22 -37.43 37.47 -41.63
N SER A 23 -36.12 37.54 -41.93
CA SER A 23 -35.11 36.72 -41.26
C SER A 23 -34.90 37.23 -39.84
N ALA A 24 -35.57 36.62 -38.87
CA ALA A 24 -35.24 36.76 -37.46
C ALA A 24 -33.92 36.01 -37.21
N ALA A 25 -32.81 36.74 -37.17
CA ALA A 25 -31.54 36.23 -36.67
C ALA A 25 -31.67 36.04 -35.14
N MET A 26 -31.97 34.81 -34.71
CA MET A 26 -31.68 34.38 -33.35
C MET A 26 -30.15 34.33 -33.22
N PRO A 27 -29.54 35.02 -32.25
CA PRO A 27 -28.15 34.76 -31.93
C PRO A 27 -28.10 33.34 -31.33
N LEU A 28 -27.45 32.41 -32.05
CA LEU A 28 -26.92 31.22 -31.42
C LEU A 28 -25.93 31.72 -30.37
N VAL A 29 -26.37 31.80 -29.11
CA VAL A 29 -25.48 31.75 -27.97
C VAL A 29 -24.95 30.33 -27.96
N GLN A 30 -23.88 30.12 -28.72
CA GLN A 30 -23.05 28.95 -28.61
C GLN A 30 -22.46 29.06 -27.20
N ALA A 31 -23.05 28.34 -26.24
CA ALA A 31 -22.42 28.14 -24.95
C ALA A 31 -21.02 27.61 -25.27
N ALA A 32 -20.00 28.44 -25.08
CA ALA A 32 -18.63 27.97 -25.06
C ALA A 32 -18.64 26.90 -23.98
N ALA A 33 -18.55 25.63 -24.40
CA ALA A 33 -18.35 24.54 -23.47
C ALA A 33 -17.12 24.93 -22.66
N GLU A 34 -17.33 25.17 -21.36
CA GLU A 34 -16.27 25.58 -20.45
C GLU A 34 -15.16 24.54 -20.59
N GLU A 35 -14.01 24.98 -21.09
CA GLU A 35 -12.97 24.04 -21.49
C GLU A 35 -12.48 23.31 -20.24
N LYS A 36 -12.56 21.98 -20.25
CA LYS A 36 -12.27 21.16 -19.07
C LYS A 36 -10.90 21.53 -18.50
N PRO A 37 -10.80 21.86 -17.20
CA PRO A 37 -9.52 22.12 -16.56
C PRO A 37 -8.57 20.94 -16.76
N VAL A 38 -7.32 21.24 -17.09
CA VAL A 38 -6.27 20.23 -17.22
C VAL A 38 -5.86 19.75 -15.83
N ASP A 39 -5.94 18.44 -15.59
CA ASP A 39 -5.45 17.83 -14.35
C ASP A 39 -3.94 17.61 -14.46
N PHE A 40 -3.16 18.42 -13.75
CA PHE A 40 -1.70 18.30 -13.79
C PHE A 40 -1.23 16.92 -13.31
N SER A 41 -1.77 16.42 -12.21
CA SER A 41 -1.32 15.15 -11.62
C SER A 41 -1.60 13.96 -12.55
N ARG A 42 -2.71 13.97 -13.28
CA ARG A 42 -3.17 12.80 -14.07
C ARG A 42 -2.82 12.90 -15.54
N GLU A 43 -2.71 14.10 -16.10
CA GLU A 43 -2.52 14.30 -17.54
C GLU A 43 -1.12 14.83 -17.85
N VAL A 44 -0.63 15.85 -17.13
CA VAL A 44 0.63 16.54 -17.46
C VAL A 44 1.85 15.88 -16.82
N LEU A 45 1.79 15.57 -15.53
CA LEU A 45 2.92 15.04 -14.79
C LEU A 45 3.40 13.68 -15.33
N PRO A 46 2.51 12.70 -15.66
CA PRO A 46 2.95 11.45 -16.29
C PRO A 46 3.58 11.67 -17.68
N LEU A 47 3.13 12.68 -18.42
CA LEU A 47 3.69 13.06 -19.71
C LEU A 47 5.11 13.62 -19.55
N LEU A 48 5.30 14.58 -18.64
CA LEU A 48 6.61 15.16 -18.35
C LEU A 48 7.58 14.09 -17.82
N SER A 49 7.10 13.21 -16.93
CA SER A 49 7.91 12.10 -16.41
C SER A 49 8.39 11.15 -17.51
N ASN A 50 7.49 10.77 -18.40
CA ASN A 50 7.80 9.83 -19.48
C ASN A 50 8.73 10.38 -20.55
N LYS A 51 8.68 11.69 -20.83
CA LYS A 51 9.33 12.27 -22.03
C LYS A 51 10.36 13.35 -21.73
N CYS A 52 10.41 13.86 -20.50
CA CYS A 52 11.25 15.01 -20.16
C CYS A 52 12.16 14.74 -18.94
N PHE A 53 11.72 13.98 -17.93
CA PHE A 53 12.47 13.84 -16.67
C PHE A 53 13.79 13.08 -16.79
N VAL A 54 14.00 12.33 -17.87
CA VAL A 54 15.31 11.71 -18.15
C VAL A 54 16.44 12.74 -18.16
N CYS A 55 16.17 13.96 -18.64
CA CYS A 55 17.15 15.05 -18.68
C CYS A 55 16.76 16.23 -17.76
N HIS A 56 15.48 16.37 -17.44
CA HIS A 56 14.92 17.52 -16.70
C HIS A 56 14.08 17.10 -15.49
N GLY A 57 14.48 16.02 -14.81
CA GLY A 57 13.77 15.44 -13.65
C GLY A 57 14.50 15.63 -12.32
N PRO A 58 14.12 14.88 -11.28
CA PRO A 58 14.72 15.00 -9.94
C PRO A 58 16.21 14.65 -9.88
N ASP A 59 16.70 13.80 -10.79
CA ASP A 59 18.08 13.29 -10.81
C ASP A 59 19.02 14.09 -11.74
N THR A 60 18.88 15.42 -11.76
CA THR A 60 19.79 16.30 -12.51
C THR A 60 21.11 16.52 -11.78
N SER A 61 22.22 16.57 -12.51
CA SER A 61 23.58 16.63 -11.96
C SER A 61 24.01 17.97 -11.35
N ASP A 62 23.29 19.06 -11.63
CA ASP A 62 23.55 20.40 -11.11
C ASP A 62 22.23 21.07 -10.71
N GLU A 63 22.21 21.71 -9.55
CA GLU A 63 21.10 22.53 -9.03
C GLU A 63 20.68 23.64 -10.01
N SER A 64 21.61 24.12 -10.85
CA SER A 64 21.31 25.13 -11.88
C SER A 64 20.58 24.56 -13.11
N SER A 65 20.43 23.25 -13.21
CA SER A 65 19.76 22.56 -14.33
C SER A 65 18.27 22.85 -14.36
N LEU A 66 17.67 22.81 -15.56
CA LEU A 66 16.22 22.92 -15.69
C LEU A 66 15.57 21.65 -15.15
N ARG A 67 14.72 21.82 -14.15
CA ARG A 67 13.86 20.78 -13.58
C ARG A 67 12.42 21.09 -13.93
N LEU A 68 11.79 20.17 -14.66
CA LEU A 68 10.38 20.26 -15.05
C LEU A 68 9.46 19.59 -14.03
N ASP A 69 10.01 18.90 -13.04
CA ASP A 69 9.29 18.34 -11.88
C ASP A 69 9.08 19.37 -10.75
N SER A 70 9.71 20.54 -10.84
CA SER A 70 9.61 21.63 -9.87
C SER A 70 9.04 22.89 -10.51
N PHE A 71 7.94 23.41 -9.94
CA PHE A 71 7.35 24.69 -10.36
C PHE A 71 8.36 25.83 -10.26
N GLU A 72 9.14 25.89 -9.18
CA GLU A 72 10.15 26.93 -8.97
C GLU A 72 11.21 26.91 -10.08
N SER A 73 11.76 25.73 -10.42
CA SER A 73 12.76 25.63 -11.49
C SER A 73 12.16 25.86 -12.88
N ALA A 74 10.95 25.35 -13.15
CA ALA A 74 10.28 25.50 -14.43
C ALA A 74 9.89 26.97 -14.72
N THR A 75 9.59 27.75 -13.68
CA THR A 75 9.17 29.16 -13.79
C THR A 75 10.27 30.16 -13.46
N ALA A 76 11.46 29.72 -13.04
CA ALA A 76 12.60 30.60 -12.83
C ALA A 76 13.01 31.32 -14.12
N ASP A 77 13.45 32.58 -14.00
CA ASP A 77 14.06 33.30 -15.10
C ASP A 77 15.45 32.73 -15.42
N ARG A 78 15.67 32.35 -16.68
CA ARG A 78 16.91 31.72 -17.18
C ARG A 78 17.63 32.61 -18.17
N GLY A 79 17.80 33.89 -17.82
CA GLY A 79 18.47 34.87 -18.67
C GLY A 79 17.53 35.55 -19.65
N GLY A 80 16.33 35.93 -19.20
CA GLY A 80 15.32 36.65 -19.97
C GLY A 80 14.19 35.78 -20.52
N TYR A 81 14.13 34.50 -20.13
CA TYR A 81 13.05 33.59 -20.52
C TYR A 81 12.75 32.58 -19.42
N GLN A 82 11.54 32.02 -19.43
CA GLN A 82 11.10 30.96 -18.53
C GLN A 82 10.83 29.69 -19.34
N ALA A 83 11.10 28.51 -18.76
CA ALA A 83 10.72 27.26 -19.41
C ALA A 83 9.20 27.15 -19.50
N VAL A 84 8.53 27.42 -18.38
CA VAL A 84 7.07 27.57 -18.27
C VAL A 84 6.78 28.99 -17.80
N ALA A 85 6.10 29.78 -18.65
CA ALA A 85 5.59 31.11 -18.31
C ALA A 85 4.07 30.99 -18.04
N PRO A 86 3.64 30.97 -16.76
CA PRO A 86 2.23 30.78 -16.38
C PRO A 86 1.27 31.72 -17.11
N GLY A 87 0.26 31.16 -17.78
CA GLY A 87 -0.76 31.92 -18.52
C GLY A 87 -0.29 32.47 -19.87
N GLU A 88 0.99 32.33 -20.22
CA GLU A 88 1.58 32.89 -21.44
C GLU A 88 2.29 31.80 -22.27
N PRO A 89 1.56 30.88 -22.94
CA PRO A 89 2.17 29.82 -23.75
C PRO A 89 3.15 30.32 -24.80
N SER A 90 2.88 31.48 -25.42
CA SER A 90 3.75 32.09 -26.43
C SER A 90 5.08 32.61 -25.88
N ARG A 91 5.20 32.80 -24.57
CA ARG A 91 6.45 33.20 -23.88
C ARG A 91 7.14 32.02 -23.18
N SER A 92 6.50 30.84 -23.19
CA SER A 92 7.05 29.64 -22.56
C SER A 92 8.04 28.96 -23.50
N LYS A 93 9.30 28.89 -23.09
CA LYS A 93 10.36 28.24 -23.89
C LYS A 93 10.06 26.76 -24.12
N LEU A 94 9.35 26.09 -23.20
CA LEU A 94 8.89 24.71 -23.38
C LEU A 94 8.03 24.58 -24.65
N ILE A 95 7.05 25.46 -24.86
CA ILE A 95 6.18 25.40 -26.05
C ILE A 95 6.97 25.66 -27.32
N GLU A 96 7.89 26.61 -27.31
CA GLU A 96 8.79 26.84 -28.43
C GLU A 96 9.62 25.58 -28.76
N ARG A 97 10.22 24.96 -27.74
CA ARG A 97 11.12 23.81 -27.90
C ARG A 97 10.40 22.55 -28.37
N ILE A 98 9.19 22.29 -27.89
CA ILE A 98 8.46 21.12 -28.37
C ILE A 98 8.17 21.24 -29.87
N HIS A 99 7.87 22.44 -30.38
CA HIS A 99 7.58 22.69 -31.81
C HIS A 99 8.81 23.04 -32.68
N SER A 100 10.01 23.13 -32.10
CA SER A 100 11.24 23.46 -32.81
C SER A 100 11.71 22.31 -33.72
N SER A 101 12.31 22.63 -34.85
CA SER A 101 12.99 21.66 -35.74
C SER A 101 14.52 21.63 -35.58
N ASP A 102 15.11 22.63 -34.94
CA ASP A 102 16.56 22.77 -34.79
C ASP A 102 17.05 22.03 -33.54
N GLU A 103 16.49 22.41 -32.39
CA GLU A 103 16.72 21.75 -31.10
C GLU A 103 15.37 21.32 -30.48
N PRO A 104 14.70 20.29 -31.03
CA PRO A 104 13.41 19.80 -30.54
C PRO A 104 13.53 19.22 -29.13
N MET A 105 12.44 19.32 -28.36
CA MET A 105 12.27 18.61 -27.11
C MET A 105 10.98 17.76 -27.15
N PRO A 106 11.02 16.44 -26.90
CA PRO A 106 12.21 15.62 -26.71
C PRO A 106 13.20 15.66 -27.90
N PRO A 107 14.50 15.40 -27.69
CA PRO A 107 15.49 15.31 -28.77
C PRO A 107 15.03 14.36 -29.89
N ALA A 108 15.47 14.60 -31.13
CA ALA A 108 15.03 13.84 -32.29
C ALA A 108 15.36 12.33 -32.21
N ASP A 109 16.40 11.97 -31.46
CA ASP A 109 16.84 10.61 -31.18
C ASP A 109 16.24 10.02 -29.90
N ALA A 110 15.39 10.75 -29.18
CA ALA A 110 14.71 10.24 -28.00
C ALA A 110 13.71 9.14 -28.38
N GLU A 111 13.72 8.06 -27.60
CA GLU A 111 12.85 6.89 -27.81
C GLU A 111 11.35 7.23 -27.80
N LYS A 112 10.96 8.25 -27.03
CA LYS A 112 9.57 8.68 -26.86
C LYS A 112 9.39 10.12 -27.36
N GLN A 113 8.66 10.28 -28.45
CA GLN A 113 8.31 11.59 -29.02
C GLN A 113 6.95 12.07 -28.54
N LEU A 114 6.73 13.38 -28.53
CA LEU A 114 5.42 13.99 -28.25
C LEU A 114 4.49 13.91 -29.46
N THR A 115 3.26 13.47 -29.22
CA THR A 115 2.13 13.56 -30.16
C THR A 115 1.55 14.97 -30.19
N ASP A 116 0.75 15.29 -31.21
CA ASP A 116 0.06 16.58 -31.32
C ASP A 116 -0.90 16.82 -30.14
N ALA A 117 -1.60 15.78 -29.69
CA ALA A 117 -2.50 15.87 -28.55
C ALA A 117 -1.77 16.20 -27.24
N GLU A 118 -0.58 15.63 -27.04
CA GLU A 118 0.25 15.90 -25.85
C GLU A 118 0.89 17.30 -25.90
N ARG A 119 1.28 17.78 -27.09
CA ARG A 119 1.74 19.16 -27.28
C ARG A 119 0.64 20.15 -26.92
N GLU A 120 -0.57 19.87 -27.40
CA GLU A 120 -1.74 20.69 -27.09
C GLU A 120 -2.13 20.64 -25.61
N LEU A 121 -2.01 19.47 -24.96
CA LEU A 121 -2.20 19.33 -23.52
C LEU A 121 -1.24 20.24 -22.73
N LEU A 122 0.05 20.23 -23.08
CA LEU A 122 1.05 21.10 -22.44
C LEU A 122 0.76 22.58 -22.68
N ARG A 123 0.34 22.95 -23.91
CA ARG A 123 -0.06 24.33 -24.24
C ARG A 123 -1.24 24.80 -23.38
N ARG A 124 -2.32 24.01 -23.31
CA ARG A 124 -3.52 24.33 -22.51
C ARG A 124 -3.20 24.40 -21.02
N TRP A 125 -2.39 23.48 -20.52
CA TRP A 125 -1.96 23.51 -19.11
C TRP A 125 -1.26 24.83 -18.76
N ILE A 126 -0.32 25.28 -19.61
CA ILE A 126 0.38 26.55 -19.40
C ILE A 126 -0.60 27.73 -19.53
N GLU A 127 -1.50 27.70 -20.51
CA GLU A 127 -2.54 28.72 -20.70
C GLU A 127 -3.45 28.87 -19.46
N GLN A 128 -3.76 27.75 -18.81
CA GLN A 128 -4.52 27.70 -17.56
C GLN A 128 -3.69 28.05 -16.31
N GLY A 129 -2.50 28.61 -16.49
CA GLY A 129 -1.64 29.12 -15.41
C GLY A 129 -0.54 28.14 -14.97
N GLY A 130 -0.34 27.01 -15.67
CA GLY A 130 0.80 26.13 -15.45
C GLY A 130 0.94 25.61 -14.01
N ARG A 131 -0.18 25.36 -13.33
CA ARG A 131 -0.17 24.96 -11.92
C ARG A 131 0.34 23.53 -11.76
N TYR A 132 1.14 23.32 -10.72
CA TYR A 132 1.66 22.01 -10.34
C TYR A 132 0.84 21.47 -9.17
N GLU A 133 0.57 20.18 -9.22
CA GLU A 133 -0.10 19.41 -8.17
C GLU A 133 0.78 18.20 -7.81
N LYS A 134 0.63 17.69 -6.59
CA LYS A 134 1.28 16.44 -6.19
C LYS A 134 0.66 15.29 -6.98
N HIS A 135 1.50 14.30 -7.33
CA HIS A 135 0.98 13.05 -7.88
C HIS A 135 -0.04 12.43 -6.92
N TRP A 136 -1.17 11.93 -7.43
CA TRP A 136 -2.29 11.37 -6.66
C TRP A 136 -1.85 10.36 -5.60
N ALA A 137 -0.80 9.58 -5.90
CA ALA A 137 -0.25 8.55 -5.02
C ALA A 137 0.37 9.13 -3.74
N PHE A 138 0.77 10.40 -3.73
CA PHE A 138 1.39 11.10 -2.60
C PHE A 138 0.44 12.07 -1.89
N VAL A 139 -0.86 12.00 -2.21
CA VAL A 139 -1.91 12.76 -1.54
C VAL A 139 -2.77 11.79 -0.74
N PRO A 140 -3.03 12.00 0.56
CA PRO A 140 -3.87 11.11 1.35
C PRO A 140 -5.24 10.87 0.69
N PRO A 141 -5.74 9.62 0.62
CA PRO A 141 -7.03 9.34 0.00
C PRO A 141 -8.16 10.00 0.80
N THR A 142 -9.15 10.52 0.08
CA THR A 142 -10.39 11.03 0.66
C THR A 142 -11.53 10.11 0.25
N LYS A 143 -12.54 9.91 1.10
CA LYS A 143 -13.67 9.02 0.80
C LYS A 143 -14.60 9.71 -0.21
N PRO A 144 -14.62 9.31 -1.49
CA PRO A 144 -15.47 9.96 -2.46
C PRO A 144 -16.94 9.61 -2.19
N THR A 145 -17.85 10.49 -2.58
CA THR A 145 -19.28 10.19 -2.56
C THR A 145 -19.57 9.06 -3.54
N VAL A 146 -20.32 8.05 -3.09
CA VAL A 146 -20.77 6.95 -3.94
C VAL A 146 -21.75 7.49 -5.00
N PRO A 147 -21.58 7.16 -6.29
CA PRO A 147 -22.52 7.61 -7.32
C PRO A 147 -23.96 7.15 -7.04
N ASP A 148 -24.91 8.08 -7.13
CA ASP A 148 -26.34 7.77 -6.98
C ASP A 148 -26.93 7.31 -8.33
N ASN A 149 -26.70 6.04 -8.67
CA ASN A 149 -27.14 5.41 -9.93
C ASN A 149 -27.94 4.12 -9.71
N GLY A 150 -28.58 4.01 -8.53
CA GLY A 150 -29.47 2.91 -8.17
C GLY A 150 -28.78 1.57 -7.88
N GLN A 151 -27.43 1.52 -7.82
CA GLN A 151 -26.72 0.34 -7.34
C GLN A 151 -26.71 0.31 -5.81
N ALA A 152 -26.99 -0.87 -5.23
CA ALA A 152 -26.96 -1.07 -3.78
C ALA A 152 -25.52 -1.24 -3.24
N ASN A 153 -24.66 -1.94 -3.98
CA ASN A 153 -23.24 -2.07 -3.64
C ASN A 153 -22.47 -0.83 -4.12
N PRO A 154 -21.71 -0.14 -3.24
CA PRO A 154 -20.89 1.00 -3.64
C PRO A 154 -19.87 0.71 -4.75
N ILE A 155 -19.29 -0.49 -4.77
CA ILE A 155 -18.33 -0.90 -5.82
C ILE A 155 -19.03 -0.89 -7.18
N ASP A 156 -20.21 -1.50 -7.26
CA ASP A 156 -20.99 -1.54 -8.49
C ASP A 156 -21.42 -0.14 -8.94
N ALA A 157 -21.69 0.77 -8.01
CA ALA A 157 -22.00 2.16 -8.35
C ALA A 157 -20.84 2.84 -9.09
N PHE A 158 -19.60 2.69 -8.61
CA PHE A 158 -18.41 3.23 -9.30
C PHE A 158 -18.11 2.51 -10.62
N VAL A 159 -18.29 1.18 -10.67
CA VAL A 159 -18.09 0.41 -11.90
C VAL A 159 -19.12 0.80 -12.97
N ARG A 160 -20.38 0.97 -12.59
CA ARG A 160 -21.47 1.38 -13.50
C ARG A 160 -21.17 2.69 -14.18
N GLU A 161 -20.70 3.70 -13.44
CA GLU A 161 -20.35 5.01 -14.01
C GLU A 161 -19.32 4.87 -15.16
N ARG A 162 -18.30 4.01 -14.97
CA ARG A 162 -17.27 3.79 -16.00
C ARG A 162 -17.78 2.97 -17.19
N LEU A 163 -18.67 2.00 -16.95
CA LEU A 163 -19.31 1.20 -18.00
C LEU A 163 -20.21 2.06 -18.88
N GLU A 164 -21.02 2.95 -18.29
CA GLU A 164 -21.89 3.87 -19.03
C GLU A 164 -21.10 4.80 -19.94
N GLN A 165 -19.97 5.35 -19.46
CA GLN A 165 -19.05 6.14 -20.28
C GLN A 165 -18.46 5.34 -21.45
N ALA A 166 -18.28 4.03 -21.28
CA ALA A 166 -17.82 3.12 -22.32
C ALA A 166 -18.95 2.57 -23.20
N GLN A 167 -20.21 2.95 -22.96
CA GLN A 167 -21.40 2.38 -23.61
C GLN A 167 -21.51 0.86 -23.42
N LEU A 168 -21.14 0.38 -22.23
CA LEU A 168 -21.25 -1.00 -21.79
C LEU A 168 -22.23 -1.11 -20.62
N ASP A 169 -22.70 -2.33 -20.34
CA ASP A 169 -23.49 -2.67 -19.15
C ASP A 169 -22.86 -3.87 -18.44
N PHE A 170 -23.36 -4.20 -17.25
CA PHE A 170 -22.91 -5.38 -16.53
C PHE A 170 -23.17 -6.67 -17.32
N ALA A 171 -22.28 -7.64 -17.13
CA ALA A 171 -22.52 -8.99 -17.60
C ALA A 171 -23.72 -9.61 -16.87
N PRO A 172 -24.48 -10.52 -17.52
CA PRO A 172 -25.50 -11.30 -16.85
C PRO A 172 -24.88 -12.10 -15.71
N GLU A 173 -25.64 -12.28 -14.64
CA GLU A 173 -25.21 -13.07 -13.49
C GLU A 173 -24.89 -14.50 -13.90
N ALA A 174 -23.80 -15.04 -13.34
CA ALA A 174 -23.37 -16.40 -13.62
C ALA A 174 -24.30 -17.42 -12.95
N ASP A 175 -24.33 -18.65 -13.46
CA ASP A 175 -25.09 -19.71 -12.80
C ASP A 175 -24.51 -20.05 -11.41
N ARG A 176 -25.34 -20.64 -10.56
CA ARG A 176 -24.98 -20.94 -9.17
C ARG A 176 -23.71 -21.81 -9.04
N HIS A 177 -23.46 -22.74 -9.94
CA HIS A 177 -22.24 -23.56 -9.87
C HIS A 177 -21.01 -22.70 -10.16
N ALA A 178 -21.09 -21.81 -11.14
CA ALA A 178 -20.03 -20.87 -11.45
C ALA A 178 -19.77 -19.87 -10.31
N LEU A 179 -20.83 -19.33 -9.69
CA LEU A 179 -20.69 -18.42 -8.53
C LEU A 179 -19.98 -19.11 -7.36
N ALA A 180 -20.43 -20.32 -6.99
CA ALA A 180 -19.81 -21.07 -5.91
C ALA A 180 -18.34 -21.41 -6.18
N ARG A 181 -18.04 -21.79 -7.43
CA ARG A 181 -16.66 -22.08 -7.85
C ARG A 181 -15.77 -20.84 -7.78
N ARG A 182 -16.25 -19.68 -8.25
CA ARG A 182 -15.50 -18.42 -8.22
C ARG A 182 -15.20 -18.00 -6.77
N ALA A 183 -16.24 -17.94 -5.93
CA ALA A 183 -16.08 -17.59 -4.52
C ALA A 183 -15.09 -18.53 -3.80
N ALA A 184 -15.21 -19.84 -3.99
CA ALA A 184 -14.33 -20.81 -3.33
C ALA A 184 -12.87 -20.68 -3.80
N LEU A 185 -12.63 -20.55 -5.11
CA LEU A 185 -11.28 -20.38 -5.64
C LEU A 185 -10.64 -19.07 -5.17
N THR A 186 -11.40 -17.97 -5.13
CA THR A 186 -10.91 -16.67 -4.66
C THR A 186 -10.60 -16.66 -3.17
N LEU A 187 -11.46 -17.26 -2.34
CA LEU A 187 -11.33 -17.17 -0.89
C LEU A 187 -10.41 -18.25 -0.31
N THR A 188 -10.39 -19.44 -0.91
CA THR A 188 -9.70 -20.62 -0.35
C THR A 188 -8.67 -21.25 -1.29
N GLY A 189 -8.58 -20.78 -2.55
CA GLY A 189 -7.66 -21.34 -3.55
C GLY A 189 -8.07 -22.71 -4.09
N LEU A 190 -9.21 -23.26 -3.66
CA LEU A 190 -9.69 -24.60 -4.01
C LEU A 190 -11.14 -24.55 -4.51
N PRO A 191 -11.57 -25.54 -5.31
CA PRO A 191 -12.99 -25.72 -5.61
C PRO A 191 -13.82 -25.89 -4.32
N PRO A 192 -15.12 -25.56 -4.34
CA PRO A 192 -15.97 -25.74 -3.16
C PRO A 192 -16.03 -27.21 -2.76
N GLU A 193 -16.08 -27.48 -1.47
CA GLU A 193 -16.35 -28.83 -0.98
C GLU A 193 -17.73 -29.29 -1.45
N PRO A 194 -17.94 -30.58 -1.77
CA PRO A 194 -19.23 -31.07 -2.24
C PRO A 194 -20.40 -30.70 -1.31
N SER A 195 -20.18 -30.79 0.01
CA SER A 195 -21.20 -30.42 1.01
C SER A 195 -21.52 -28.93 1.02
N ASP A 196 -20.54 -28.06 0.79
CA ASP A 196 -20.77 -26.61 0.74
C ASP A 196 -21.53 -26.21 -0.53
N LEU A 197 -21.22 -26.88 -1.66
CA LEU A 197 -21.90 -26.69 -2.92
C LEU A 197 -23.36 -27.18 -2.85
N GLU A 198 -23.60 -28.39 -2.35
CA GLU A 198 -24.96 -28.92 -2.15
C GLU A 198 -25.78 -28.00 -1.26
N ALA A 199 -25.24 -27.60 -0.09
CA ALA A 199 -25.92 -26.67 0.81
C ALA A 199 -26.21 -25.31 0.15
N PHE A 200 -25.31 -24.80 -0.69
CA PHE A 200 -25.58 -23.58 -1.45
C PHE A 200 -26.65 -23.79 -2.50
N LEU A 201 -26.64 -24.88 -3.27
CA LEU A 201 -27.61 -25.12 -4.34
C LEU A 201 -29.04 -25.35 -3.80
N ASP A 202 -29.16 -25.98 -2.63
CA ASP A 202 -30.45 -26.26 -1.98
C ASP A 202 -31.04 -25.04 -1.25
N ASP A 203 -30.21 -24.04 -0.91
CA ASP A 203 -30.65 -22.82 -0.25
C ASP A 203 -31.29 -21.84 -1.25
N THR A 204 -32.61 -21.72 -1.21
CA THR A 204 -33.39 -20.88 -2.13
C THR A 204 -33.65 -19.46 -1.63
N SER A 205 -33.09 -19.09 -0.48
CA SER A 205 -33.26 -17.73 0.05
C SER A 205 -32.32 -16.72 -0.61
N ASP A 206 -32.63 -15.44 -0.44
CA ASP A 206 -31.84 -14.32 -0.96
C ASP A 206 -30.44 -14.21 -0.32
N GLU A 207 -30.20 -14.88 0.81
CA GLU A 207 -28.93 -14.88 1.54
C GLU A 207 -28.06 -16.13 1.26
N ALA A 208 -28.45 -16.98 0.32
CA ALA A 208 -27.75 -18.24 0.05
C ALA A 208 -26.27 -18.02 -0.30
N TYR A 209 -25.97 -17.02 -1.14
CA TYR A 209 -24.60 -16.70 -1.55
C TYR A 209 -23.78 -16.14 -0.39
N GLU A 210 -24.36 -15.23 0.38
CA GLU A 210 -23.75 -14.66 1.58
C GLU A 210 -23.35 -15.73 2.60
N ARG A 211 -24.22 -16.72 2.84
CA ARG A 211 -23.90 -17.85 3.71
C ARG A 211 -22.81 -18.77 3.16
N LEU A 212 -22.70 -18.92 1.85
CA LEU A 212 -21.58 -19.65 1.25
C LEU A 212 -20.27 -18.88 1.50
N VAL A 213 -20.26 -17.57 1.27
CA VAL A 213 -19.10 -16.70 1.53
C VAL A 213 -18.69 -16.77 3.00
N ASP A 214 -19.64 -16.74 3.94
CA ASP A 214 -19.38 -16.92 5.37
C ASP A 214 -18.64 -18.23 5.69
N ARG A 215 -19.11 -19.36 5.12
CA ARG A 215 -18.46 -20.66 5.32
C ARG A 215 -17.04 -20.68 4.76
N LEU A 216 -16.84 -20.09 3.58
CA LEU A 216 -15.52 -20.01 2.93
C LEU A 216 -14.55 -19.13 3.71
N LEU A 217 -14.99 -17.97 4.20
CA LEU A 217 -14.19 -17.07 5.04
C LEU A 217 -13.86 -17.67 6.42
N ALA A 218 -14.70 -18.56 6.94
CA ALA A 218 -14.46 -19.28 8.19
C ALA A 218 -13.51 -20.48 8.03
N SER A 219 -13.27 -20.94 6.80
CA SER A 219 -12.41 -22.09 6.52
C SER A 219 -10.95 -21.79 6.85
N PRO A 220 -10.18 -22.71 7.47
CA PRO A 220 -8.75 -22.53 7.71
C PRO A 220 -7.93 -22.40 6.41
N ARG A 221 -8.47 -22.88 5.29
CA ARG A 221 -7.89 -22.76 3.95
C ARG A 221 -7.84 -21.31 3.47
N PHE A 222 -8.71 -20.44 4.02
CA PHE A 222 -8.66 -19.01 3.75
C PHE A 222 -7.28 -18.44 4.08
N GLY A 223 -6.81 -18.65 5.30
CA GLY A 223 -5.52 -18.14 5.76
C GLY A 223 -4.35 -18.73 4.97
N GLU A 224 -4.40 -20.01 4.59
CA GLU A 224 -3.38 -20.64 3.74
C GLU A 224 -3.31 -19.98 2.36
N HIS A 225 -4.47 -19.74 1.74
CA HIS A 225 -4.54 -19.11 0.43
C HIS A 225 -4.07 -17.64 0.46
N GLN A 226 -4.55 -16.87 1.43
CA GLN A 226 -4.14 -15.46 1.59
C GLN A 226 -2.66 -15.33 1.95
N ALA A 227 -2.15 -16.21 2.83
CA ALA A 227 -0.75 -16.20 3.23
C ALA A 227 0.19 -16.45 2.06
N ARG A 228 -0.19 -17.28 1.08
CA ARG A 228 0.67 -17.55 -0.10
C ARG A 228 1.06 -16.26 -0.82
N TYR A 229 0.12 -15.34 -1.05
CA TYR A 229 0.40 -14.06 -1.71
C TYR A 229 1.33 -13.18 -0.87
N TRP A 230 1.11 -13.13 0.44
CA TRP A 230 1.96 -12.36 1.34
C TRP A 230 3.38 -12.90 1.40
N LEU A 231 3.51 -14.22 1.56
CA LEU A 231 4.80 -14.91 1.68
C LEU A 231 5.62 -14.80 0.39
N ASP A 232 4.97 -14.78 -0.77
CA ASP A 232 5.62 -14.51 -2.06
C ASP A 232 6.12 -13.06 -2.14
N ALA A 233 5.27 -12.09 -1.77
CA ALA A 233 5.64 -10.67 -1.77
C ALA A 233 6.84 -10.35 -0.87
N VAL A 234 6.94 -11.01 0.29
CA VAL A 234 8.07 -10.84 1.22
C VAL A 234 9.23 -11.80 0.96
N ARG A 235 9.15 -12.60 -0.12
CA ARG A 235 10.20 -13.52 -0.59
C ARG A 235 10.59 -14.56 0.47
N TYR A 236 9.58 -15.13 1.12
CA TYR A 236 9.76 -16.20 2.09
C TYR A 236 10.46 -17.40 1.44
N GLY A 237 11.57 -17.84 2.03
CA GLY A 237 12.22 -19.11 1.72
C GLY A 237 12.50 -19.93 2.98
N ASP A 238 12.42 -21.26 2.85
CA ASP A 238 12.84 -22.23 3.89
C ASP A 238 14.37 -22.47 3.86
N THR A 239 15.09 -21.76 3.00
CA THR A 239 16.55 -21.84 2.82
C THR A 239 17.21 -20.45 2.87
N HIS A 240 18.54 -20.40 2.88
CA HIS A 240 19.32 -19.16 2.94
C HIS A 240 19.24 -18.32 1.66
N GLY A 241 19.01 -18.94 0.50
CA GLY A 241 18.69 -18.26 -0.77
C GLY A 241 19.90 -17.78 -1.58
N LEU A 242 21.13 -17.97 -1.11
CA LEU A 242 22.38 -17.64 -1.82
C LEU A 242 23.26 -18.90 -1.99
N HIS A 243 24.53 -18.72 -2.38
CA HIS A 243 25.46 -19.77 -2.82
C HIS A 243 25.40 -21.08 -2.01
N LEU A 244 25.51 -21.00 -0.67
CA LEU A 244 25.31 -22.14 0.23
C LEU A 244 23.85 -22.17 0.71
N ASP A 245 22.97 -22.70 -0.14
CA ASP A 245 21.51 -22.69 0.08
C ASP A 245 21.06 -23.72 1.14
N ASN A 246 21.54 -23.58 2.38
CA ASN A 246 21.13 -24.44 3.49
C ASN A 246 19.75 -24.07 4.00
N LYS A 247 19.11 -24.98 4.73
CA LYS A 247 17.81 -24.73 5.38
C LYS A 247 17.93 -23.67 6.49
N ARG A 248 16.85 -22.91 6.73
CA ARG A 248 16.73 -21.97 7.86
C ARG A 248 15.45 -22.20 8.68
N GLY A 249 15.55 -22.05 10.00
CA GLY A 249 14.47 -22.31 10.96
C GLY A 249 13.44 -21.19 11.11
N ILE A 250 12.83 -20.71 10.02
CA ILE A 250 11.92 -19.55 10.06
C ILE A 250 10.43 -19.89 9.86
N TYR A 251 10.08 -21.17 9.69
CA TYR A 251 8.70 -21.61 9.44
C TYR A 251 7.64 -21.16 10.47
N PRO A 252 7.95 -20.91 11.77
CA PRO A 252 6.96 -20.35 12.69
C PRO A 252 6.44 -18.97 12.27
N TYR A 253 7.22 -18.18 11.52
CA TYR A 253 6.73 -16.94 10.91
C TYR A 253 5.73 -17.21 9.79
N ARG A 254 6.01 -18.16 8.88
CA ARG A 254 5.05 -18.59 7.85
C ARG A 254 3.73 -19.04 8.47
N ASP A 255 3.83 -19.88 9.49
CA ASP A 255 2.69 -20.41 10.21
C ASP A 255 1.93 -19.33 10.96
N TRP A 256 2.63 -18.30 11.46
CA TRP A 256 2.03 -17.10 12.05
C TRP A 256 1.27 -16.27 11.01
N VAL A 257 1.81 -16.07 9.80
CA VAL A 257 1.11 -15.35 8.73
C VAL A 257 -0.23 -16.04 8.40
N VAL A 258 -0.24 -17.38 8.30
CA VAL A 258 -1.46 -18.17 8.06
C VAL A 258 -2.48 -17.97 9.18
N ARG A 259 -2.05 -18.05 10.45
CA ARG A 259 -2.94 -17.81 11.60
C ARG A 259 -3.49 -16.39 11.62
N ALA A 260 -2.64 -15.39 11.41
CA ALA A 260 -3.03 -13.98 11.42
C ALA A 260 -4.14 -13.70 10.41
N PHE A 261 -4.07 -14.27 9.20
CA PHE A 261 -5.16 -14.16 8.22
C PHE A 261 -6.42 -14.93 8.63
N ASN A 262 -6.29 -16.16 9.15
CA ASN A 262 -7.44 -16.94 9.60
C ASN A 262 -8.19 -16.28 10.76
N GLU A 263 -7.46 -15.68 11.70
CA GLU A 263 -8.00 -14.92 12.83
C GLU A 263 -8.48 -13.53 12.45
N ASN A 264 -8.24 -13.11 11.20
CA ASN A 264 -8.57 -11.79 10.69
C ASN A 264 -7.93 -10.68 11.53
N LEU A 265 -6.64 -10.84 11.86
CA LEU A 265 -5.85 -9.80 12.51
C LEU A 265 -5.92 -8.53 11.65
N PRO A 266 -6.34 -7.38 12.22
CA PRO A 266 -6.36 -6.10 11.50
C PRO A 266 -5.04 -5.84 10.75
N LEU A 267 -5.12 -5.47 9.48
CA LEU A 267 -3.93 -5.39 8.62
C LEU A 267 -2.94 -4.30 9.07
N ASP A 268 -3.40 -3.24 9.74
CA ASP A 268 -2.52 -2.25 10.38
C ASP A 268 -1.66 -2.88 11.48
N ARG A 269 -2.26 -3.72 12.34
CA ARG A 269 -1.55 -4.48 13.37
C ARG A 269 -0.66 -5.54 12.75
N PHE A 270 -1.13 -6.25 11.73
CA PHE A 270 -0.33 -7.23 10.99
C PHE A 270 0.95 -6.61 10.41
N ILE A 271 0.85 -5.42 9.80
CA ILE A 271 2.02 -4.66 9.30
C ILE A 271 2.90 -4.22 10.47
N THR A 272 2.29 -3.66 11.52
CA THR A 272 3.02 -3.13 12.67
C THR A 272 3.82 -4.21 13.40
N TRP A 273 3.23 -5.37 13.65
CA TRP A 273 3.90 -6.46 14.36
C TRP A 273 5.04 -7.06 13.54
N GLN A 274 4.90 -7.11 12.22
CA GLN A 274 5.96 -7.57 11.35
C GLN A 274 7.18 -6.65 11.33
N LEU A 275 6.95 -5.34 11.35
CA LEU A 275 8.05 -4.39 11.37
C LEU A 275 8.64 -4.19 12.77
N ALA A 276 7.84 -4.27 13.83
CA ALA A 276 8.26 -3.78 15.15
C ALA A 276 7.58 -4.49 16.33
N GLY A 277 7.09 -5.72 16.15
CA GLY A 277 6.43 -6.46 17.21
C GLY A 277 7.32 -6.73 18.43
N ASP A 278 8.65 -6.75 18.26
CA ASP A 278 9.65 -6.86 19.33
C ASP A 278 9.86 -5.55 20.11
N LEU A 279 9.39 -4.41 19.57
CA LEU A 279 9.52 -3.09 20.18
C LEU A 279 8.23 -2.60 20.85
N LEU A 280 7.15 -3.37 20.75
CA LEU A 280 5.93 -3.08 21.50
C LEU A 280 6.18 -3.20 23.01
N PRO A 281 5.48 -2.41 23.85
CA PRO A 281 5.56 -2.57 25.30
C PRO A 281 5.13 -3.98 25.70
N ASP A 282 6.00 -4.68 26.45
CA ASP A 282 5.79 -6.05 26.92
C ASP A 282 5.31 -7.02 25.81
N PRO A 283 6.14 -7.25 24.78
CA PRO A 283 5.71 -7.86 23.53
C PRO A 283 5.41 -9.35 23.71
N THR A 284 4.26 -9.78 23.19
CA THR A 284 3.85 -11.19 23.21
C THR A 284 4.72 -12.06 22.31
N LEU A 285 4.68 -13.38 22.54
CA LEU A 285 5.36 -14.35 21.69
C LEU A 285 4.92 -14.23 20.22
N SER A 286 3.62 -14.05 19.97
CA SER A 286 3.07 -13.85 18.62
C SER A 286 3.63 -12.60 17.94
N GLN A 287 3.68 -11.46 18.65
CA GLN A 287 4.25 -10.22 18.13
C GLN A 287 5.74 -10.34 17.80
N ARG A 288 6.51 -11.04 18.64
CA ARG A 288 7.94 -11.25 18.38
C ARG A 288 8.16 -12.17 17.18
N VAL A 289 7.36 -13.24 17.02
CA VAL A 289 7.45 -14.13 15.85
C VAL A 289 7.07 -13.41 14.55
N ALA A 290 6.13 -12.47 14.59
CA ALA A 290 5.76 -11.65 13.44
C ALA A 290 6.97 -10.92 12.82
N THR A 291 7.95 -10.55 13.64
CA THR A 291 9.17 -9.85 13.17
C THR A 291 10.09 -10.68 12.28
N GLY A 292 9.74 -11.96 12.02
CA GLY A 292 10.33 -12.76 10.95
C GLY A 292 10.36 -12.04 9.60
N PHE A 293 9.42 -11.11 9.34
CA PHE A 293 9.44 -10.21 8.18
C PHE A 293 10.79 -9.50 7.99
N VAL A 294 11.39 -8.95 9.07
CA VAL A 294 12.68 -8.23 9.03
C VAL A 294 13.88 -9.19 8.78
N ARG A 295 13.63 -10.50 8.86
CA ARG A 295 14.59 -11.58 8.64
C ARG A 295 14.38 -12.29 7.30
N MET A 296 13.55 -11.75 6.40
CA MET A 296 13.24 -12.38 5.10
C MET A 296 14.37 -12.29 4.08
N ASN A 297 15.34 -11.41 4.28
CA ASN A 297 16.52 -11.28 3.43
C ASN A 297 17.19 -12.64 3.15
N PRO A 298 17.69 -12.85 1.91
CA PRO A 298 18.65 -13.92 1.64
C PRO A 298 19.91 -13.74 2.50
N THR A 299 20.50 -14.83 2.95
CA THR A 299 21.71 -14.83 3.79
C THR A 299 22.83 -15.66 3.18
N THR A 300 24.06 -15.41 3.64
CA THR A 300 25.21 -16.20 3.22
C THR A 300 26.22 -16.37 4.35
N SER A 301 27.08 -17.37 4.18
CA SER A 301 28.38 -17.48 4.85
C SER A 301 29.43 -18.06 3.90
N GLU A 302 29.34 -17.71 2.62
CA GLU A 302 30.29 -18.09 1.58
C GLU A 302 31.70 -17.53 1.86
N GLY A 303 32.72 -18.30 1.49
CA GLY A 303 34.12 -17.85 1.57
C GLY A 303 34.35 -16.63 0.69
N GLY A 304 34.87 -15.55 1.27
CA GLY A 304 35.10 -14.28 0.57
C GLY A 304 33.98 -13.26 0.74
N ALA A 305 32.86 -13.61 1.40
CA ALA A 305 31.83 -12.65 1.78
C ALA A 305 32.40 -11.59 2.73
N ILE A 306 32.16 -10.31 2.41
CA ILE A 306 32.62 -9.18 3.23
C ILE A 306 31.48 -8.80 4.18
N PRO A 307 31.65 -8.91 5.52
CA PRO A 307 30.56 -8.64 6.47
C PRO A 307 29.95 -7.25 6.33
N ALA A 308 30.75 -6.22 6.06
CA ALA A 308 30.26 -4.85 5.87
C ALA A 308 29.41 -4.69 4.60
N GLU A 309 29.75 -5.39 3.52
CA GLU A 309 28.96 -5.39 2.30
C GLU A 309 27.61 -6.05 2.52
N PHE A 310 27.58 -7.22 3.19
CA PHE A 310 26.32 -7.90 3.50
C PHE A 310 25.49 -7.15 4.52
N GLN A 311 26.09 -6.40 5.45
CA GLN A 311 25.35 -5.51 6.34
C GLN A 311 24.60 -4.44 5.52
N ALA A 312 25.26 -3.84 4.52
CA ALA A 312 24.62 -2.86 3.64
C ALA A 312 23.52 -3.52 2.78
N LYS A 313 23.80 -4.67 2.16
CA LYS A 313 22.82 -5.43 1.34
C LYS A 313 21.57 -5.82 2.12
N ASN A 314 21.72 -6.30 3.36
CA ASN A 314 20.58 -6.66 4.21
C ASN A 314 19.69 -5.43 4.48
N ASN A 315 20.30 -4.27 4.70
CA ASN A 315 19.55 -3.04 4.91
C ASN A 315 18.88 -2.52 3.63
N PHE A 316 19.56 -2.58 2.48
CA PHE A 316 18.96 -2.22 1.19
C PHE A 316 17.71 -3.06 0.91
N ASP A 317 17.83 -4.36 1.09
CA ASP A 317 16.75 -5.31 0.81
C ASP A 317 15.52 -5.08 1.72
N ARG A 318 15.72 -4.66 2.98
CA ARG A 318 14.61 -4.28 3.88
C ARG A 318 13.91 -3.02 3.42
N VAL A 319 14.67 -1.98 3.08
CA VAL A 319 14.12 -0.72 2.56
C VAL A 319 13.32 -0.98 1.29
N GLU A 320 13.86 -1.80 0.39
CA GLU A 320 13.24 -2.11 -0.89
C GLU A 320 12.02 -3.01 -0.74
N THR A 321 12.03 -3.95 0.22
CA THR A 321 10.84 -4.74 0.56
C THR A 321 9.73 -3.85 1.10
N VAL A 322 10.04 -2.96 2.04
CA VAL A 322 9.04 -2.01 2.57
C VAL A 322 8.51 -1.09 1.47
N GLY A 323 9.40 -0.54 0.63
CA GLY A 323 9.03 0.26 -0.52
C GLY A 323 8.08 -0.49 -1.46
N THR A 324 8.44 -1.70 -1.87
CA THR A 324 7.69 -2.44 -2.87
C THR A 324 6.38 -2.98 -2.31
N VAL A 325 6.42 -3.63 -1.14
CA VAL A 325 5.28 -4.39 -0.59
C VAL A 325 4.28 -3.49 0.11
N LEU A 326 4.74 -2.45 0.82
CA LEU A 326 3.89 -1.60 1.68
C LEU A 326 3.62 -0.21 1.09
N LEU A 327 4.53 0.31 0.26
CA LEU A 327 4.37 1.61 -0.40
C LEU A 327 3.98 1.47 -1.88
N GLY A 328 4.12 0.27 -2.47
CA GLY A 328 3.90 0.08 -3.91
C GLY A 328 4.86 0.93 -4.73
N MET A 329 6.13 1.00 -4.34
CA MET A 329 7.15 1.84 -4.99
C MET A 329 8.51 1.17 -5.07
N SER A 330 9.22 1.42 -6.16
CA SER A 330 10.61 1.01 -6.33
C SER A 330 11.57 2.06 -5.77
N PHE A 331 12.34 1.68 -4.75
CA PHE A 331 13.36 2.54 -4.15
C PHE A 331 14.77 2.21 -4.63
N VAL A 332 14.94 1.21 -5.51
CA VAL A 332 16.24 0.67 -5.91
C VAL A 332 17.14 1.73 -6.54
N CYS A 333 16.60 2.62 -7.39
CA CYS A 333 17.37 3.71 -7.99
C CYS A 333 17.95 4.66 -6.94
N ALA A 334 17.17 4.93 -5.89
CA ALA A 334 17.52 5.86 -4.81
C ALA A 334 18.73 5.37 -3.96
N ARG A 335 19.17 4.13 -4.14
CA ARG A 335 20.36 3.57 -3.49
C ARG A 335 21.65 4.26 -3.95
N CYS A 336 21.75 4.56 -5.25
CA CYS A 336 22.99 4.99 -5.89
C CYS A 336 23.02 6.49 -6.22
N HIS A 337 21.85 7.07 -6.48
CA HIS A 337 21.63 8.47 -6.84
C HIS A 337 20.19 8.86 -6.43
N SER A 338 19.72 10.08 -6.67
CA SER A 338 18.31 10.42 -6.40
C SER A 338 17.41 9.65 -7.36
N HIS A 339 16.20 9.30 -6.92
CA HIS A 339 15.30 8.54 -7.78
C HIS A 339 15.03 9.30 -9.10
N LYS A 340 15.10 8.59 -10.22
CA LYS A 340 15.13 9.19 -11.55
C LYS A 340 13.85 9.94 -11.92
N TYR A 341 12.71 9.49 -11.39
CA TYR A 341 11.38 9.99 -11.74
C TYR A 341 10.61 10.51 -10.53
N ASP A 342 10.39 9.64 -9.53
CA ASP A 342 9.75 10.02 -8.28
C ASP A 342 10.62 10.95 -7.42
N PRO A 343 10.02 11.88 -6.66
CA PRO A 343 10.72 12.90 -5.88
C PRO A 343 11.26 12.33 -4.56
N ILE A 344 12.15 11.34 -4.66
CA ILE A 344 12.82 10.70 -3.52
C ILE A 344 14.32 10.91 -3.69
N SER A 345 14.92 11.69 -2.80
CA SER A 345 16.36 11.92 -2.82
C SER A 345 17.14 10.69 -2.33
N GLN A 346 18.41 10.59 -2.74
CA GLN A 346 19.31 9.57 -2.19
C GLN A 346 19.40 9.70 -0.66
N THR A 347 19.42 10.92 -0.13
CA THR A 347 19.46 11.19 1.32
C THR A 347 18.25 10.59 2.03
N GLU A 348 17.05 10.77 1.51
CA GLU A 348 15.82 10.19 2.10
C GLU A 348 15.84 8.67 2.06
N TYR A 349 16.39 8.06 1.01
CA TYR A 349 16.59 6.60 0.97
C TYR A 349 17.47 6.11 2.13
N TYR A 350 18.61 6.76 2.39
CA TYR A 350 19.49 6.38 3.50
C TYR A 350 18.92 6.76 4.88
N GLN A 351 18.07 7.79 4.96
CA GLN A 351 17.31 8.07 6.18
C GLN A 351 16.28 6.99 6.47
N LEU A 352 15.61 6.46 5.45
CA LEU A 352 14.72 5.31 5.61
C LEU A 352 15.51 4.03 5.96
N LEU A 353 16.69 3.85 5.36
CA LEU A 353 17.60 2.75 5.68
C LEU A 353 18.04 2.76 7.15
N ALA A 354 18.20 3.95 7.74
CA ALA A 354 18.65 4.08 9.11
C ALA A 354 17.70 3.43 10.13
N PHE A 355 16.41 3.25 9.82
CA PHE A 355 15.47 2.49 10.66
C PHE A 355 15.84 1.00 10.78
N PHE A 356 16.53 0.44 9.80
CA PHE A 356 16.93 -0.97 9.79
C PHE A 356 18.40 -1.18 10.14
N ASN A 357 19.22 -0.12 10.15
CA ASN A 357 20.63 -0.24 10.47
C ASN A 357 20.92 -0.47 11.97
N SER A 358 19.88 -0.58 12.78
CA SER A 358 19.93 -0.92 14.21
C SER A 358 19.71 -2.42 14.49
N THR A 359 19.38 -3.24 13.49
CA THR A 359 19.08 -4.67 13.71
C THR A 359 20.30 -5.49 14.20
N ALA A 360 20.08 -6.40 15.13
CA ALA A 360 21.14 -7.07 15.89
C ALA A 360 21.71 -8.34 15.25
N GLU A 361 21.12 -8.85 14.16
CA GLU A 361 21.66 -10.02 13.47
C GLU A 361 23.05 -9.79 12.90
N SER A 362 23.82 -10.88 12.87
CA SER A 362 25.06 -10.94 12.13
C SER A 362 24.77 -10.77 10.63
N PRO A 363 25.59 -10.02 9.87
CA PRO A 363 25.47 -9.93 8.42
C PRO A 363 25.57 -11.29 7.72
N LEU A 364 26.28 -12.24 8.34
CA LEU A 364 26.52 -13.59 7.85
C LEU A 364 25.83 -14.63 8.73
N ASP A 365 25.27 -15.68 8.13
CA ASP A 365 24.50 -16.73 8.82
C ASP A 365 25.36 -17.85 9.45
N GLY A 366 26.65 -17.91 9.11
CA GLY A 366 27.56 -18.96 9.55
C GLY A 366 27.20 -20.38 9.06
N ASN A 367 26.39 -20.51 8.00
CA ASN A 367 25.77 -21.75 7.52
C ASN A 367 24.94 -22.47 8.59
N LYS A 368 24.36 -21.72 9.54
CA LYS A 368 23.55 -22.29 10.63
C LYS A 368 22.07 -22.32 10.27
N TYR A 369 21.40 -23.40 10.66
CA TYR A 369 19.93 -23.50 10.58
C TYR A 369 19.24 -22.41 11.41
N GLU A 370 19.81 -22.11 12.58
CA GLU A 370 19.33 -21.11 13.54
C GLU A 370 20.47 -20.13 13.83
N TYR A 371 20.44 -18.95 13.19
CA TYR A 371 21.42 -17.89 13.43
C TYR A 371 20.78 -16.71 14.17
N ALA A 372 21.44 -16.25 15.23
CA ALA A 372 20.90 -15.24 16.14
C ALA A 372 20.57 -13.91 15.43
N PRO A 373 19.54 -13.17 15.90
CA PRO A 373 18.68 -13.46 17.04
C PRO A 373 17.69 -14.60 16.81
N VAL A 374 17.43 -15.37 17.86
CA VAL A 374 16.46 -16.46 17.85
C VAL A 374 15.63 -16.46 19.12
N MET A 375 14.45 -17.07 19.06
CA MET A 375 13.64 -17.34 20.24
C MET A 375 12.98 -18.72 20.16
N LYS A 376 12.42 -19.19 21.27
CA LYS A 376 11.58 -20.40 21.30
C LYS A 376 10.11 -20.04 21.09
N ALA A 377 9.40 -20.85 20.32
CA ALA A 377 7.98 -20.68 20.02
C ALA A 377 7.27 -22.04 19.85
N PRO A 378 5.93 -22.13 20.00
CA PRO A 378 5.18 -23.34 19.72
C PRO A 378 5.49 -23.91 18.34
N ALA A 379 5.79 -25.21 18.26
CA ALA A 379 6.24 -25.87 17.04
C ALA A 379 5.10 -26.23 16.06
N THR A 380 3.85 -26.25 16.54
CA THR A 380 2.70 -26.67 15.73
C THR A 380 1.51 -25.73 15.93
N GLN A 381 0.59 -25.72 14.96
CA GLN A 381 -0.65 -24.94 15.03
C GLN A 381 -1.51 -25.30 16.26
N ALA A 382 -1.57 -26.58 16.63
CA ALA A 382 -2.30 -27.03 17.83
C ALA A 382 -1.70 -26.45 19.12
N MET A 383 -0.37 -26.37 19.20
CA MET A 383 0.31 -25.75 20.33
C MET A 383 0.14 -24.23 20.36
N TRP A 384 0.08 -23.56 19.20
CA TRP A 384 -0.25 -22.13 19.13
C TRP A 384 -1.66 -21.86 19.64
N ALA A 385 -2.66 -22.65 19.20
CA ALA A 385 -4.01 -22.53 19.71
C ALA A 385 -4.09 -22.79 21.24
N GLN A 386 -3.23 -23.67 21.77
CA GLN A 386 -3.10 -23.84 23.22
C GLN A 386 -2.45 -22.61 23.87
N TRP A 387 -1.34 -22.10 23.31
CA TRP A 387 -0.64 -20.92 23.82
C TRP A 387 -1.56 -19.70 23.87
N GLU A 388 -2.35 -19.44 22.84
CA GLU A 388 -3.30 -18.32 22.79
C GLU A 388 -4.41 -18.46 23.85
N ARG A 389 -4.89 -19.67 24.12
CA ARG A 389 -5.83 -19.89 25.23
C ARG A 389 -5.19 -19.56 26.57
N LEU A 390 -3.97 -20.01 26.81
CA LEU A 390 -3.23 -19.72 28.04
C LEU A 390 -2.89 -18.21 28.15
N ASP A 391 -2.53 -17.56 27.05
CA ASP A 391 -2.20 -16.13 27.03
C ASP A 391 -3.44 -15.25 27.30
N ARG A 392 -4.62 -15.65 26.80
CA ARG A 392 -5.90 -15.01 27.17
C ARG A 392 -6.21 -15.18 28.67
N GLN A 393 -6.03 -16.38 29.21
CA GLN A 393 -6.20 -16.64 30.65
C GLN A 393 -5.20 -15.81 31.48
N LYS A 394 -3.94 -15.70 31.02
CA LYS A 394 -2.92 -14.85 31.64
C LYS A 394 -3.35 -13.39 31.67
N SER A 395 -3.85 -12.86 30.55
CA SER A 395 -4.36 -11.47 30.52
C SER A 395 -5.48 -11.24 31.53
N GLN A 396 -6.47 -12.14 31.57
CA GLN A 396 -7.60 -12.04 32.51
C GLN A 396 -7.15 -12.11 33.98
N LEU A 397 -6.25 -13.04 34.29
CA LEU A 397 -5.66 -13.18 35.63
C LEU A 397 -4.89 -11.92 36.06
N LEU A 398 -4.10 -11.35 35.16
CA LEU A 398 -3.30 -10.15 35.43
C LEU A 398 -4.17 -8.90 35.57
N GLU A 399 -5.22 -8.77 34.77
CA GLU A 399 -6.23 -7.70 34.91
C GLU A 399 -6.93 -7.79 36.28
N ALA A 400 -7.36 -8.98 36.69
CA ALA A 400 -7.93 -9.19 38.02
C ALA A 400 -6.93 -8.88 39.15
N ALA A 401 -5.63 -9.16 38.95
CA ALA A 401 -4.58 -8.81 39.91
C ALA A 401 -4.33 -7.29 39.98
N ASP A 402 -4.36 -6.60 38.83
CA ASP A 402 -4.26 -5.15 38.75
C ASP A 402 -5.45 -4.48 39.48
N GLU A 403 -6.68 -5.00 39.33
CA GLU A 403 -7.90 -4.50 39.99
C GLU A 403 -7.96 -4.78 41.50
N ALA A 404 -7.53 -5.98 41.94
CA ALA A 404 -7.62 -6.41 43.34
C ALA A 404 -6.59 -5.71 44.27
N ALA A 405 -5.91 -4.67 43.79
CA ALA A 405 -4.86 -3.94 44.51
C ALA A 405 -3.70 -4.84 45.00
N VAL A 406 -3.45 -5.95 44.31
CA VAL A 406 -2.26 -6.83 44.49
C VAL A 406 -0.95 -6.06 44.23
N ALA A 407 -1.08 -4.81 43.78
CA ALA A 407 -0.07 -3.97 43.16
C ALA A 407 0.12 -2.59 43.82
N ARG A 408 0.01 -2.44 45.15
CA ARG A 408 0.43 -1.17 45.79
C ARG A 408 1.94 -0.93 45.80
N SER A 409 2.75 -1.82 45.22
CA SER A 409 4.18 -1.60 45.04
C SER A 409 4.46 -1.02 43.65
N GLU A 410 5.26 0.04 43.63
CA GLU A 410 5.82 0.63 42.40
C GLU A 410 6.55 -0.41 41.53
N GLN A 411 6.99 -1.51 42.15
CA GLN A 411 7.63 -2.64 41.50
C GLN A 411 6.68 -3.39 40.57
N TRP A 412 5.42 -3.65 40.95
CA TRP A 412 4.48 -4.42 40.12
C TRP A 412 4.17 -3.73 38.79
N SER A 413 3.96 -2.42 38.81
CA SER A 413 3.67 -1.63 37.61
C SER A 413 4.82 -1.61 36.60
N LYS A 414 6.04 -1.98 37.02
CA LYS A 414 7.24 -2.04 36.17
C LYS A 414 7.51 -3.44 35.60
N LEU A 415 6.82 -4.46 36.07
CA LEU A 415 7.01 -5.84 35.62
C LEU A 415 6.22 -6.12 34.34
N GLY A 416 6.84 -6.87 33.41
CA GLY A 416 6.14 -7.44 32.26
C GLY A 416 5.16 -8.56 32.67
N ARG A 417 4.26 -8.95 31.78
CA ARG A 417 3.21 -9.96 32.05
C ARG A 417 3.78 -11.29 32.54
N ASP A 418 4.88 -11.74 31.95
CA ASP A 418 5.51 -13.01 32.33
C ASP A 418 6.17 -12.93 33.72
N GLU A 419 6.71 -11.78 34.09
CA GLU A 419 7.30 -11.54 35.42
C GLU A 419 6.20 -11.41 36.48
N LYS A 420 5.10 -10.72 36.16
CA LYS A 420 3.90 -10.64 37.01
C LYS A 420 3.33 -12.03 37.28
N LEU A 421 3.21 -12.89 36.27
CA LEU A 421 2.74 -14.26 36.42
C LEU A 421 3.69 -15.06 37.34
N LYS A 422 5.01 -14.98 37.13
CA LYS A 422 6.00 -15.64 38.00
C LYS A 422 5.91 -15.17 39.45
N LEU A 423 5.70 -13.88 39.67
CA LEU A 423 5.54 -13.31 41.01
C LEU A 423 4.27 -13.83 41.69
N LEU A 424 3.14 -13.86 40.97
CA LEU A 424 1.88 -14.42 41.47
C LEU A 424 1.98 -15.92 41.77
N ALA A 425 2.71 -16.67 40.94
CA ALA A 425 2.88 -18.12 41.06
C ALA A 425 3.95 -18.56 42.08
N ASN A 426 4.69 -17.62 42.69
CA ASN A 426 5.78 -17.96 43.59
C ASN A 426 5.28 -18.58 44.91
N ALA A 427 5.60 -19.86 45.14
CA ALA A 427 5.17 -20.64 46.30
C ALA A 427 5.81 -20.21 47.63
N GLU A 428 6.92 -19.48 47.57
CA GLU A 428 7.62 -18.88 48.71
C GLU A 428 7.46 -17.34 48.74
N GLY A 429 6.71 -16.77 47.81
CA GLY A 429 6.54 -15.32 47.65
C GLY A 429 5.47 -14.70 48.56
N GLU A 430 5.49 -13.37 48.63
CA GLU A 430 4.54 -12.57 49.42
C GLU A 430 3.07 -12.77 49.00
N LEU A 431 2.85 -13.22 47.76
CA LEU A 431 1.52 -13.42 47.16
C LEU A 431 0.98 -14.84 47.31
N LYS A 432 1.67 -15.75 48.01
CA LYS A 432 1.22 -17.14 48.22
C LYS A 432 -0.20 -17.26 48.80
N GLY A 433 -0.57 -16.35 49.70
CA GLY A 433 -1.89 -16.32 50.34
C GLY A 433 -2.98 -15.64 49.51
N HIS A 434 -2.65 -15.09 48.34
CA HIS A 434 -3.58 -14.34 47.52
C HIS A 434 -4.61 -15.27 46.83
N PRO A 435 -5.89 -14.89 46.69
CA PRO A 435 -6.90 -15.71 46.02
C PRO A 435 -6.52 -16.15 44.59
N LEU A 436 -5.73 -15.33 43.89
CA LEU A 436 -5.27 -15.61 42.52
C LEU A 436 -4.03 -16.53 42.45
N HIS A 437 -3.40 -16.87 43.59
CA HIS A 437 -2.15 -17.64 43.60
C HIS A 437 -2.32 -19.04 42.99
N ALA A 438 -3.36 -19.76 43.36
CA ALA A 438 -3.59 -21.13 42.87
C ALA A 438 -3.80 -21.16 41.34
N GLU A 439 -4.53 -20.19 40.81
CA GLU A 439 -4.73 -20.04 39.37
C GLU A 439 -3.42 -19.65 38.66
N ALA A 440 -2.64 -18.73 39.23
CA ALA A 440 -1.33 -18.35 38.71
C ALA A 440 -0.34 -19.54 38.66
N VAL A 441 -0.32 -20.37 39.70
CA VAL A 441 0.52 -21.59 39.75
C VAL A 441 0.11 -22.57 38.66
N ALA A 442 -1.19 -22.85 38.52
CA ALA A 442 -1.71 -23.75 37.48
C ALA A 442 -1.37 -23.23 36.06
N LEU A 443 -1.52 -21.92 35.85
CA LEU A 443 -1.22 -21.29 34.57
C LEU A 443 0.28 -21.30 34.26
N ALA A 444 1.13 -20.98 35.24
CA ALA A 444 2.59 -21.04 35.09
C ALA A 444 3.06 -22.47 34.78
N GLN A 445 2.47 -23.49 35.43
CA GLN A 445 2.76 -24.88 35.13
C GLN A 445 2.32 -25.25 33.71
N ALA A 446 1.12 -24.85 33.28
CA ALA A 446 0.63 -25.11 31.93
C ALA A 446 1.52 -24.48 30.83
N PHE A 447 2.04 -23.26 31.06
CA PHE A 447 3.04 -22.66 30.17
C PHE A 447 4.33 -23.47 30.15
N SER A 448 4.86 -23.87 31.32
CA SER A 448 6.09 -24.67 31.40
C SER A 448 5.97 -26.02 30.68
N GLU A 449 4.82 -26.68 30.78
CA GLU A 449 4.55 -27.94 30.06
C GLU A 449 4.48 -27.71 28.54
N LEU A 450 3.88 -26.60 28.11
CA LEU A 450 3.78 -26.25 26.70
C LEU A 450 5.14 -25.86 26.09
N GLU A 451 6.00 -25.17 26.85
CA GLU A 451 7.35 -24.76 26.44
C GLU A 451 8.27 -25.95 26.12
N ALA A 452 8.03 -27.12 26.72
CA ALA A 452 8.81 -28.33 26.44
C ALA A 452 8.71 -28.78 24.97
N GLY A 453 7.65 -28.40 24.26
CA GLY A 453 7.46 -28.71 22.83
C GLY A 453 7.90 -27.58 21.88
N TYR A 454 8.51 -26.51 22.37
CA TYR A 454 8.85 -25.36 21.53
C TYR A 454 9.97 -25.65 20.53
N THR A 455 9.83 -25.09 19.33
CA THR A 455 10.88 -25.00 18.32
C THR A 455 11.66 -23.69 18.49
N THR A 456 12.87 -23.61 17.94
CA THR A 456 13.53 -22.32 17.76
C THR A 456 13.04 -21.64 16.48
N THR A 457 13.02 -20.30 16.47
CA THR A 457 12.80 -19.51 15.26
C THR A 457 13.58 -18.20 15.23
N LEU A 458 13.81 -17.68 14.02
CA LEU A 458 14.48 -16.40 13.79
C LEU A 458 13.52 -15.24 14.08
N VAL A 459 14.03 -14.19 14.72
CA VAL A 459 13.27 -12.96 15.02
C VAL A 459 14.13 -11.72 14.85
N ALA A 460 13.50 -10.55 14.72
CA ALA A 460 14.22 -9.30 14.83
C ALA A 460 14.60 -9.01 16.29
N GLN A 461 15.65 -8.21 16.46
CA GLN A 461 16.02 -7.59 17.72
C GLN A 461 16.83 -6.35 17.39
N GLU A 462 16.65 -5.27 18.15
CA GLU A 462 17.48 -4.07 18.03
C GLU A 462 18.78 -4.17 18.82
N LEU A 463 19.82 -3.52 18.31
CA LEU A 463 21.01 -3.19 19.07
C LEU A 463 20.69 -2.11 20.12
N PRO A 464 21.35 -2.14 21.30
CA PRO A 464 21.24 -1.05 22.27
C PRO A 464 21.68 0.31 21.73
N GLN A 465 22.57 0.32 20.74
CA GLN A 465 23.03 1.50 20.03
C GLN A 465 22.94 1.24 18.53
N PRO A 466 22.15 2.01 17.76
CA PRO A 466 22.09 1.91 16.31
C PRO A 466 23.47 2.08 15.66
N ARG A 467 23.70 1.41 14.52
CA ARG A 467 24.88 1.67 13.72
C ARG A 467 24.75 3.03 13.04
N GLU A 468 25.89 3.69 12.83
CA GLU A 468 25.94 4.93 12.07
C GLU A 468 25.52 4.68 10.60
N THR A 469 24.63 5.51 10.07
CA THR A 469 24.22 5.49 8.67
C THR A 469 24.75 6.72 7.96
N ARG A 470 25.34 6.54 6.77
CA ARG A 470 25.83 7.63 5.90
C ARG A 470 25.38 7.37 4.46
N LEU A 471 25.41 8.41 3.65
CA LEU A 471 25.27 8.27 2.20
C LEU A 471 26.42 7.42 1.65
N LEU A 472 26.10 6.48 0.75
CA LEU A 472 27.12 5.71 0.05
C LEU A 472 27.24 6.18 -1.39
N ARG A 473 28.46 6.52 -1.83
CA ARG A 473 28.70 6.92 -3.22
C ARG A 473 28.41 5.75 -4.14
N ARG A 474 27.43 5.93 -5.05
CA ARG A 474 26.93 4.89 -5.95
C ARG A 474 26.45 3.62 -5.23
N GLY A 475 26.04 3.74 -3.96
CA GLY A 475 25.59 2.58 -3.18
C GLY A 475 26.69 1.66 -2.67
N GLU A 476 27.97 2.02 -2.85
CA GLU A 476 29.11 1.18 -2.46
C GLU A 476 29.40 1.27 -0.96
N TYR A 477 29.36 0.13 -0.27
CA TYR A 477 29.46 0.04 1.20
C TYR A 477 30.78 0.60 1.77
N ASP A 478 31.86 0.58 0.99
CA ASP A 478 33.20 1.05 1.36
C ASP A 478 33.46 2.52 0.96
N LEU A 479 32.48 3.20 0.36
CA LEU A 479 32.56 4.60 -0.03
C LEU A 479 31.52 5.49 0.71
N PRO A 480 31.51 5.52 2.06
CA PRO A 480 30.66 6.44 2.79
C PRO A 480 31.03 7.90 2.51
N SER A 481 30.03 8.77 2.58
CA SER A 481 30.14 10.20 2.30
C SER A 481 29.13 11.00 3.12
N GLY A 482 29.41 12.30 3.28
CA GLY A 482 28.55 13.21 4.03
C GLY A 482 28.55 12.94 5.54
N ASP A 483 27.67 13.68 6.21
CA ASP A 483 27.44 13.59 7.64
C ASP A 483 26.57 12.37 8.01
N PRO A 484 26.67 11.87 9.26
CA PRO A 484 25.76 10.85 9.76
C PRO A 484 24.29 11.25 9.61
N LEU A 485 23.48 10.31 9.12
CA LEU A 485 22.05 10.48 8.91
C LEU A 485 21.25 9.88 10.07
N THR A 486 20.11 10.51 10.35
CA THR A 486 19.14 10.02 11.35
C THR A 486 17.91 9.43 10.66
N PRO A 487 17.18 8.50 11.30
CA PRO A 487 15.99 7.90 10.73
C PRO A 487 14.89 8.93 10.42
N ARG A 488 14.48 9.02 9.15
CA ARG A 488 13.38 9.87 8.65
C ARG A 488 12.67 9.21 7.47
N THR A 489 11.40 9.55 7.28
CA THR A 489 10.58 9.09 6.16
C THR A 489 10.69 10.04 4.97
N PRO A 490 10.45 9.57 3.72
CA PRO A 490 10.41 10.45 2.55
C PRO A 490 9.36 11.55 2.71
N ALA A 491 9.77 12.81 2.56
CA ALA A 491 8.90 13.96 2.86
C ALA A 491 7.67 14.04 1.94
N ILE A 492 7.78 13.52 0.71
CA ILE A 492 6.68 13.51 -0.26
C ILE A 492 5.46 12.71 0.25
N MET A 493 5.67 11.72 1.11
CA MET A 493 4.63 10.85 1.68
C MET A 493 4.11 11.33 3.05
N GLY A 494 4.49 12.53 3.47
CA GLY A 494 4.15 13.07 4.78
C GLY A 494 5.18 12.73 5.86
N GLU A 495 5.31 13.63 6.83
CA GLU A 495 6.25 13.45 7.94
C GLU A 495 5.68 12.56 9.04
N MET A 496 6.54 11.82 9.72
CA MET A 496 6.19 11.17 10.98
C MET A 496 5.81 12.22 12.04
N ALA A 497 4.91 11.85 12.95
CA ALA A 497 4.60 12.68 14.11
C ALA A 497 5.87 13.07 14.88
N SER A 498 5.93 14.29 15.40
CA SER A 498 7.13 14.83 16.03
C SER A 498 7.58 14.05 17.26
N ASP A 499 6.62 13.44 17.97
CA ASP A 499 6.79 12.62 19.16
C ASP A 499 6.92 11.11 18.87
N ALA A 500 6.82 10.69 17.60
CA ALA A 500 7.01 9.31 17.21
C ALA A 500 8.47 8.87 17.47
N SER A 501 8.64 7.61 17.89
CA SER A 501 9.97 7.02 18.05
C SER A 501 10.71 6.99 16.71
N ARG A 502 12.03 7.17 16.74
CA ARG A 502 12.90 7.13 15.55
C ARG A 502 13.50 5.74 15.36
N ASP A 503 12.64 4.73 15.44
CA ASP A 503 12.94 3.30 15.31
C ASP A 503 11.90 2.60 14.43
N ARG A 504 12.01 1.27 14.28
CA ARG A 504 11.06 0.49 13.47
C ARG A 504 9.61 0.64 13.93
N LEU A 505 9.34 0.89 15.22
CA LEU A 505 7.97 1.05 15.71
C LEU A 505 7.36 2.36 15.21
N GLY A 506 8.11 3.46 15.26
CA GLY A 506 7.63 4.73 14.69
C GLY A 506 7.43 4.65 13.19
N LEU A 507 8.34 3.99 12.46
CA LEU A 507 8.17 3.75 11.02
C LEU A 507 6.89 2.95 10.74
N ALA A 508 6.65 1.89 11.50
CA ALA A 508 5.45 1.06 11.37
C ALA A 508 4.16 1.86 11.62
N GLN A 509 4.14 2.68 12.67
CA GLN A 509 3.00 3.56 13.00
C GLN A 509 2.75 4.59 11.91
N TRP A 510 3.80 5.14 11.30
CA TRP A 510 3.67 6.08 10.18
C TRP A 510 3.06 5.41 8.95
N LEU A 511 3.52 4.20 8.57
CA LEU A 511 3.01 3.45 7.41
C LEU A 511 1.50 3.19 7.48
N VAL A 512 0.99 2.86 8.66
CA VAL A 512 -0.43 2.51 8.86
C VAL A 512 -1.28 3.68 9.35
N SER A 513 -0.70 4.88 9.45
CA SER A 513 -1.43 6.06 9.88
C SER A 513 -2.52 6.45 8.87
N ARG A 514 -3.59 7.07 9.37
CA ARG A 514 -4.73 7.46 8.52
C ARG A 514 -4.32 8.46 7.43
N GLU A 515 -3.35 9.31 7.74
CA GLU A 515 -2.84 10.34 6.83
C GLU A 515 -1.80 9.81 5.84
N HIS A 516 -1.38 8.55 5.94
CA HIS A 516 -0.40 7.99 5.03
C HIS A 516 -1.02 7.74 3.64
N PRO A 517 -0.42 8.22 2.54
CA PRO A 517 -1.11 8.28 1.25
C PRO A 517 -1.14 6.95 0.47
N LEU A 518 -0.22 6.03 0.74
CA LEU A 518 -0.02 4.85 -0.11
C LEU A 518 -0.56 3.55 0.50
N THR A 519 -0.16 3.22 1.72
CA THR A 519 -0.35 1.88 2.29
C THR A 519 -1.78 1.35 2.22
N ALA A 520 -2.79 2.17 2.54
CA ALA A 520 -4.19 1.74 2.41
C ALA A 520 -4.61 1.47 0.95
N ARG A 521 -4.15 2.29 -0.01
CA ARG A 521 -4.39 2.08 -1.45
C ARG A 521 -3.67 0.84 -1.97
N VAL A 522 -2.43 0.62 -1.55
CA VAL A 522 -1.63 -0.55 -1.93
C VAL A 522 -2.31 -1.82 -1.45
N VAL A 523 -2.72 -1.86 -0.17
CA VAL A 523 -3.44 -3.00 0.38
C VAL A 523 -4.79 -3.21 -0.31
N ALA A 524 -5.58 -2.15 -0.52
CA ALA A 524 -6.85 -2.25 -1.25
C ALA A 524 -6.67 -2.78 -2.69
N ASN A 525 -5.65 -2.29 -3.40
CA ASN A 525 -5.32 -2.75 -4.75
C ASN A 525 -4.85 -4.21 -4.77
N GLN A 526 -4.08 -4.65 -3.77
CA GLN A 526 -3.67 -6.05 -3.64
C GLN A 526 -4.86 -6.98 -3.35
N LEU A 527 -5.82 -6.55 -2.51
CA LEU A 527 -7.05 -7.31 -2.28
C LEU A 527 -7.89 -7.38 -3.56
N TRP A 528 -8.06 -6.27 -4.25
CA TRP A 528 -8.75 -6.20 -5.53
C TRP A 528 -8.13 -7.14 -6.58
N LEU A 529 -6.79 -7.07 -6.74
CA LEU A 529 -6.04 -7.93 -7.65
C LEU A 529 -6.29 -9.42 -7.37
N ARG A 530 -6.39 -9.82 -6.10
CA ARG A 530 -6.66 -11.22 -5.72
C ARG A 530 -8.07 -11.66 -6.09
N VAL A 531 -9.05 -10.77 -5.99
CA VAL A 531 -10.45 -11.07 -6.31
C VAL A 531 -10.70 -11.09 -7.82
N PHE A 532 -10.18 -10.10 -8.54
CA PHE A 532 -10.53 -9.85 -9.94
C PHE A 532 -9.44 -10.22 -10.96
N GLY A 533 -8.25 -10.60 -10.50
CA GLY A 533 -7.12 -11.05 -11.36
C GLY A 533 -6.26 -9.92 -11.93
N ASP A 534 -6.77 -8.69 -11.98
CA ASP A 534 -6.03 -7.47 -12.33
C ASP A 534 -6.23 -6.42 -11.22
N GLY A 535 -5.19 -5.62 -10.93
CA GLY A 535 -5.28 -4.49 -10.01
C GLY A 535 -6.00 -3.30 -10.64
N LEU A 536 -6.62 -2.45 -9.81
CA LEU A 536 -7.07 -1.12 -10.24
C LEU A 536 -5.89 -0.29 -10.75
N VAL A 537 -4.75 -0.39 -10.06
CA VAL A 537 -3.41 -0.09 -10.55
C VAL A 537 -2.77 -1.41 -10.96
N ARG A 538 -2.50 -1.58 -12.26
CA ARG A 538 -2.01 -2.85 -12.82
C ARG A 538 -0.53 -3.14 -12.53
N THR A 539 0.21 -2.14 -12.07
CA THR A 539 1.60 -2.24 -11.58
C THR A 539 1.59 -2.19 -10.06
N PRO A 540 1.26 -3.28 -9.35
CA PRO A 540 1.12 -3.27 -7.89
C PRO A 540 2.41 -2.88 -7.15
N GLU A 541 3.57 -2.99 -7.79
CA GLU A 541 4.91 -2.63 -7.32
C GLU A 541 5.31 -1.17 -7.61
N ASP A 542 4.52 -0.44 -8.40
CA ASP A 542 4.81 0.95 -8.79
C ASP A 542 3.53 1.78 -8.95
N PHE A 543 3.25 2.60 -7.93
CA PHE A 543 2.23 3.64 -7.86
C PHE A 543 2.81 5.03 -8.19
N GLY A 544 4.12 5.10 -8.39
CA GLY A 544 4.84 6.31 -8.74
C GLY A 544 4.62 6.72 -10.19
N LEU A 545 5.50 7.58 -10.68
CA LEU A 545 5.34 8.20 -11.99
C LEU A 545 5.60 7.28 -13.18
N GLN A 546 6.24 6.12 -12.97
CA GLN A 546 6.45 5.10 -14.00
C GLN A 546 5.40 3.99 -13.93
N GLY A 547 4.58 3.97 -12.89
CA GLY A 547 3.43 3.09 -12.73
C GLY A 547 2.26 3.40 -13.67
N GLN A 548 1.35 2.44 -13.81
CA GLN A 548 0.09 2.66 -14.53
C GLN A 548 -0.90 3.47 -13.67
N GLN A 549 -1.62 4.39 -14.31
CA GLN A 549 -2.70 5.12 -13.64
C GLN A 549 -3.84 4.17 -13.25
N PRO A 550 -4.53 4.42 -12.11
CA PRO A 550 -5.65 3.61 -11.69
C PRO A 550 -6.80 3.68 -12.71
N THR A 551 -7.37 2.53 -13.06
CA THR A 551 -8.53 2.45 -13.97
C THR A 551 -9.79 3.10 -13.39
N HIS A 552 -9.96 3.01 -12.06
CA HIS A 552 -11.05 3.60 -11.30
C HIS A 552 -10.49 4.34 -10.07
N PRO A 553 -9.99 5.58 -10.24
CA PRO A 553 -9.31 6.30 -9.17
C PRO A 553 -10.19 6.56 -7.94
N GLN A 554 -11.45 6.93 -8.14
CA GLN A 554 -12.38 7.19 -7.03
C GLN A 554 -12.70 5.90 -6.28
N LEU A 555 -12.87 4.77 -6.98
CA LEU A 555 -13.07 3.48 -6.34
C LEU A 555 -11.84 3.05 -5.52
N LEU A 556 -10.63 3.27 -6.02
CA LEU A 556 -9.40 2.97 -5.27
C LEU A 556 -9.33 3.78 -3.97
N ASP A 557 -9.60 5.09 -4.04
CA ASP A 557 -9.61 5.95 -2.86
C ASP A 557 -10.74 5.56 -1.89
N TRP A 558 -11.92 5.23 -2.41
CA TRP A 558 -13.04 4.75 -1.62
C TRP A 558 -12.69 3.46 -0.88
N LEU A 559 -12.12 2.46 -1.55
CA LEU A 559 -11.71 1.20 -0.95
C LEU A 559 -10.60 1.38 0.09
N ALA A 560 -9.66 2.30 -0.16
CA ALA A 560 -8.58 2.59 0.79
C ALA A 560 -9.13 3.20 2.09
N VAL A 561 -10.05 4.16 2.00
CA VAL A 561 -10.66 4.76 3.20
C VAL A 561 -11.65 3.78 3.85
N GLU A 562 -12.40 3.01 3.08
CA GLU A 562 -13.30 1.97 3.59
C GLU A 562 -12.54 0.89 4.38
N LEU A 563 -11.37 0.47 3.90
CA LEU A 563 -10.47 -0.43 4.63
C LEU A 563 -10.09 0.14 5.99
N GLN A 564 -9.70 1.42 6.04
CA GLN A 564 -9.35 2.09 7.30
C GLN A 564 -10.57 2.24 8.23
N ASP A 565 -11.72 2.63 7.70
CA ASP A 565 -12.98 2.80 8.46
C ASP A 565 -13.49 1.47 9.04
N ARG A 566 -13.21 0.35 8.36
CA ARG A 566 -13.49 -1.01 8.84
C ARG A 566 -12.40 -1.57 9.75
N ASN A 567 -11.54 -0.73 10.31
CA ASN A 567 -10.42 -1.12 11.16
C ASN A 567 -9.50 -2.16 10.50
N TRP A 568 -9.19 -1.95 9.22
CA TRP A 568 -8.29 -2.82 8.44
C TRP A 568 -8.72 -4.29 8.40
N ASN A 569 -10.04 -4.54 8.44
CA ASN A 569 -10.64 -5.87 8.42
C ASN A 569 -10.63 -6.46 7.00
N GLN A 570 -9.74 -7.41 6.73
CA GLN A 570 -9.60 -8.01 5.41
C GLN A 570 -10.81 -8.84 5.00
N LYS A 571 -11.38 -9.66 5.90
CA LYS A 571 -12.50 -10.53 5.55
C LYS A 571 -13.75 -9.74 5.18
N GLU A 572 -13.99 -8.60 5.83
CA GLU A 572 -15.08 -7.70 5.43
C GLU A 572 -14.83 -7.06 4.07
N MET A 573 -13.60 -6.62 3.78
CA MET A 573 -13.26 -6.08 2.46
C MET A 573 -13.43 -7.13 1.35
N LEU A 574 -13.04 -8.39 1.60
CA LEU A 574 -13.22 -9.49 0.66
C LEU A 574 -14.67 -9.96 0.52
N ARG A 575 -15.54 -9.69 1.50
CA ARG A 575 -16.98 -9.92 1.39
C ARG A 575 -17.66 -8.82 0.57
N LEU A 576 -17.17 -7.59 0.73
CA LEU A 576 -17.69 -6.41 0.04
C LEU A 576 -17.41 -6.45 -1.47
N MET A 577 -16.24 -6.98 -1.85
CA MET A 577 -15.82 -7.27 -3.24
C MET A 577 -16.44 -8.56 -3.75
#